data_AF-A0A948BWW4-F1
#
_entry.id   AF-A0A948BWW4-F1
#
_cell.length_a   1.000
_cell.length_b   1.000
_cell.length_c   1.000
_cell.angle_alpha   90.00
_cell.angle_beta   90.00
_cell.angle_gamma   90.00
#
_symmetry.space_group_name_H-M   'P 1'
#
loop_
_entity.id
_entity.type
_entity.pdbx_description
1 polymer ?
#
loop_
_entity_poly.entity_id
_entity_poly.type
_entity_poly.pdbx_seq_one_letter_code
_entity_poly.pdbx_strand_id
1 'polypeptide(L)'
;MNSLNLQELLAGQGPKSLALILITVGGLTLYLVFSRFFSLLHKREAISESLAQVFRKIVKILIFVMVVLFSLQLFGVKVSSIITSLLTIAAMIAVGFIAVWSVFSNFLCSLLVILFTPYRIGDEIEITEVVGGTGLRGKVVDFNIMYTSILESGDLPDEEKALIRIPNNIFFQKAIKRWKGEERKSIEKHLLDKSLTKS
;
A
#
# COMPACT_ATOMS: atom_id res chain seq x y z
N MET A 1 20.85 38.00 -48.42
CA MET A 1 20.35 36.91 -47.55
C MET A 1 18.83 36.88 -47.71
N ASN A 2 18.36 35.93 -48.51
CA ASN A 2 17.04 36.00 -49.17
C ASN A 2 15.90 35.78 -48.18
N SER A 3 14.85 36.60 -48.30
CA SER A 3 13.55 36.45 -47.63
C SER A 3 12.92 35.08 -47.88
N LEU A 4 13.28 34.39 -48.97
CA LEU A 4 12.89 33.01 -49.28
C LEU A 4 13.38 31.96 -48.26
N ASN A 5 14.59 32.10 -47.71
CA ASN A 5 15.09 31.16 -46.68
C ASN A 5 14.42 31.41 -45.32
N LEU A 6 14.05 32.65 -45.01
CA LEU A 6 13.25 32.94 -43.82
C LEU A 6 11.81 32.41 -43.98
N GLN A 7 11.23 32.48 -45.18
CA GLN A 7 9.90 31.92 -45.42
C GLN A 7 9.90 30.39 -45.36
N GLU A 8 10.93 29.68 -45.85
CA GLU A 8 11.04 28.23 -45.66
C GLU A 8 11.32 27.82 -44.20
N LEU A 9 12.14 28.57 -43.47
CA LEU A 9 12.42 28.30 -42.05
C LEU A 9 11.18 28.58 -41.17
N LEU A 10 10.42 29.65 -41.49
CA LEU A 10 9.14 29.97 -40.85
C LEU A 10 8.00 29.04 -41.32
N ALA A 11 8.01 28.55 -42.56
CA ALA A 11 7.01 27.60 -43.05
C ALA A 11 7.27 26.18 -42.52
N GLY A 12 8.53 25.81 -42.27
CA GLY A 12 8.91 24.50 -41.76
C GLY A 12 8.79 24.35 -40.24
N GLN A 13 9.07 25.41 -39.46
CA GLN A 13 9.01 25.39 -37.99
C GLN A 13 7.85 26.20 -37.40
N GLY A 14 7.41 27.28 -38.08
CA GLY A 14 6.32 28.14 -37.63
C GLY A 14 5.00 27.42 -37.32
N PRO A 15 4.50 26.49 -38.16
CA PRO A 15 3.25 25.78 -37.84
C PRO A 15 3.37 24.88 -36.61
N LYS A 16 4.57 24.32 -36.32
CA LYS A 16 4.79 23.48 -35.12
C LYS A 16 4.86 24.31 -33.84
N SER A 17 5.54 25.45 -33.86
CA SER A 17 5.58 26.38 -32.72
C SER A 17 4.21 27.00 -32.43
N LEU A 18 3.43 27.33 -33.47
CA LEU A 18 2.06 27.82 -33.32
C LEU A 18 1.14 26.75 -32.73
N ALA A 19 1.24 25.51 -33.21
CA ALA A 19 0.48 24.38 -32.66
C ALA A 19 0.84 24.13 -31.18
N LEU A 20 2.11 24.24 -30.80
CA LEU A 20 2.55 24.10 -29.40
C LEU A 20 1.94 25.17 -28.49
N ILE A 21 1.92 26.43 -28.95
CA ILE A 21 1.29 27.54 -28.23
C ILE A 21 -0.21 27.27 -28.08
N LEU A 22 -0.90 26.85 -29.16
CA LEU A 22 -2.33 26.54 -29.11
C LEU A 22 -2.66 25.39 -28.14
N ILE A 23 -1.87 24.31 -28.14
CA ILE A 23 -2.07 23.18 -27.20
C ILE A 23 -1.86 23.65 -25.76
N THR A 24 -0.83 24.44 -25.50
CA THR A 24 -0.51 24.95 -24.16
C THR A 24 -1.60 25.90 -23.66
N VAL A 25 -2.05 26.83 -24.50
CA VAL A 25 -3.13 27.78 -24.19
C VAL A 25 -4.46 27.05 -24.03
N GLY A 26 -4.74 26.06 -24.88
CA GLY A 26 -5.93 25.20 -24.77
C GLY A 26 -5.95 24.41 -23.46
N GLY A 27 -4.83 23.80 -23.08
CA GLY A 27 -4.69 23.10 -21.80
C GLY A 27 -4.85 24.02 -20.59
N LEU A 28 -4.26 25.21 -20.62
CA LEU A 28 -4.43 26.21 -19.56
C LEU A 28 -5.89 26.66 -19.46
N THR A 29 -6.54 26.92 -20.60
CA THR A 29 -7.94 27.34 -20.66
C THR A 29 -8.84 26.24 -20.08
N LEU A 30 -8.62 24.98 -20.47
CA LEU A 30 -9.36 23.83 -19.95
C LEU A 30 -9.19 23.70 -18.43
N TYR A 31 -7.97 23.87 -17.91
CA TYR A 31 -7.69 23.85 -16.48
C TYR A 31 -8.43 24.97 -15.74
N LEU A 32 -8.42 26.19 -16.29
CA LEU A 32 -9.13 27.33 -15.71
C LEU A 32 -10.64 27.12 -15.72
N VAL A 33 -11.22 26.57 -16.79
CA VAL A 33 -12.65 26.23 -16.86
C VAL A 33 -13.01 25.16 -15.84
N PHE A 34 -12.23 24.07 -15.75
CA PHE A 34 -12.47 22.99 -14.78
C PHE A 34 -12.36 23.49 -13.33
N SER A 35 -11.33 24.27 -13.03
CA SER A 35 -11.13 24.82 -11.69
C SER A 35 -12.25 25.78 -11.28
N ARG A 36 -12.78 26.57 -12.23
CA ARG A 36 -13.97 27.41 -12.02
C ARG A 36 -15.24 26.61 -11.82
N PHE A 37 -15.49 25.58 -12.65
CA PHE A 37 -16.66 24.71 -12.49
C PHE A 37 -16.68 24.04 -11.11
N PHE A 38 -15.54 23.52 -10.65
CA PHE A 38 -15.40 22.96 -9.32
C PHE A 38 -15.55 23.98 -8.20
N SER A 39 -15.10 25.23 -8.40
CA SER A 39 -15.33 26.31 -7.44
C SER A 39 -16.82 26.68 -7.29
N LEU A 40 -17.61 26.51 -8.36
CA LEU A 40 -19.06 26.73 -8.35
C LEU A 40 -19.82 25.59 -7.66
N LEU A 41 -19.37 24.33 -7.83
CA LEU A 41 -19.92 23.17 -7.14
C LEU A 41 -19.64 23.21 -5.63
N HIS A 42 -18.50 23.75 -5.22
CA HIS A 42 -18.16 23.90 -3.80
C HIS A 42 -19.07 24.92 -3.09
N LYS A 43 -19.51 25.99 -3.78
CA LYS A 43 -20.49 26.96 -3.25
C LYS A 43 -21.88 26.38 -2.99
N ARG A 44 -22.17 25.17 -3.50
CA ARG A 44 -23.43 24.45 -3.29
C ARG A 44 -23.35 23.45 -2.12
N GLU A 45 -22.30 23.50 -1.29
CA GLU A 45 -22.00 22.59 -0.15
C GLU A 45 -21.93 21.09 -0.49
N ALA A 46 -21.90 20.71 -1.77
CA ALA A 46 -21.94 19.31 -2.18
C ALA A 46 -20.63 18.53 -1.93
N ILE A 47 -19.49 19.21 -1.68
CA ILE A 47 -18.16 18.58 -1.62
C ILE A 47 -17.29 19.25 -0.55
N SER A 48 -16.67 18.45 0.34
CA SER A 48 -15.72 18.93 1.35
C SER A 48 -14.48 19.58 0.73
N GLU A 49 -13.92 20.59 1.40
CA GLU A 49 -12.80 21.38 0.87
C GLU A 49 -11.56 20.51 0.57
N SER A 50 -11.27 19.54 1.45
CA SER A 50 -10.17 18.59 1.27
C SER A 50 -10.30 17.77 -0.02
N LEU A 51 -11.50 17.25 -0.30
CA LEU A 51 -11.75 16.45 -1.50
C LEU A 51 -11.64 17.31 -2.78
N ALA A 52 -12.12 18.54 -2.74
CA ALA A 52 -12.00 19.49 -3.85
C ALA A 52 -10.53 19.84 -4.15
N GLN A 53 -9.68 19.99 -3.12
CA GLN A 53 -8.25 20.24 -3.30
C GLN A 53 -7.53 19.04 -3.94
N VAL A 54 -7.83 17.81 -3.48
CA VAL A 54 -7.27 16.58 -4.07
C VAL A 54 -7.69 16.46 -5.54
N PHE A 55 -8.97 16.68 -5.84
CA PHE A 55 -9.49 16.59 -7.20
C PHE A 55 -8.84 17.64 -8.12
N ARG A 56 -8.67 18.88 -7.67
CA ARG A 56 -7.95 19.92 -8.42
C ARG A 56 -6.50 19.53 -8.73
N LYS A 57 -5.81 18.89 -7.78
CA LYS A 57 -4.45 18.37 -8.01
C LYS A 57 -4.44 17.27 -9.07
N ILE A 58 -5.37 16.32 -9.00
CA ILE A 58 -5.51 15.24 -9.99
C ILE A 58 -5.78 15.82 -11.38
N VAL A 59 -6.75 16.73 -11.52
CA VAL A 59 -7.07 17.39 -12.80
C VAL A 59 -5.87 18.18 -13.34
N LYS A 60 -5.14 18.90 -12.48
CA LYS A 60 -3.93 19.62 -12.88
C LYS A 60 -2.89 18.66 -13.46
N ILE A 61 -2.63 17.55 -12.78
CA ILE A 61 -1.68 16.53 -13.23
C ILE A 61 -2.15 15.93 -14.58
N LEU A 62 -3.43 15.59 -14.71
CA LEU A 62 -3.98 15.00 -15.93
C LEU A 62 -3.85 15.94 -17.13
N ILE A 63 -4.23 17.21 -16.98
CA ILE A 63 -4.10 18.22 -18.04
C ILE A 63 -2.64 18.45 -18.39
N PHE A 64 -1.75 18.53 -17.40
CA PHE A 64 -0.33 18.67 -17.63
C PHE A 64 0.23 17.51 -18.46
N VAL A 65 -0.09 16.26 -18.09
CA VAL A 65 0.31 15.07 -18.84
C VAL A 65 -0.21 15.14 -20.28
N MET A 66 -1.49 15.45 -20.50
CA MET A 66 -2.06 15.59 -21.84
C MET A 66 -1.32 16.63 -22.68
N VAL A 67 -1.09 17.84 -22.15
CA VAL A 67 -0.37 18.91 -22.85
C VAL A 67 1.03 18.45 -23.23
N VAL A 68 1.75 17.79 -22.32
CA VAL A 68 3.09 17.25 -22.59
C VAL A 68 3.03 16.22 -23.71
N LEU A 69 2.13 15.22 -23.64
CA LEU A 69 2.00 14.18 -24.65
C LEU A 69 1.67 14.75 -26.05
N PHE A 70 0.69 15.65 -26.15
CA PHE A 70 0.35 16.29 -27.41
C PHE A 70 1.50 17.16 -27.95
N SER A 71 2.25 17.81 -27.07
CA SER A 71 3.44 18.58 -27.45
C SER A 71 4.52 17.68 -28.03
N LEU A 72 4.81 16.53 -27.42
CA LEU A 72 5.76 15.53 -27.92
C LEU A 72 5.36 15.01 -29.31
N GLN A 73 4.07 14.83 -29.56
CA GLN A 73 3.57 14.37 -30.86
C GLN A 73 3.90 15.36 -32.00
N LEU A 74 3.92 16.67 -31.74
CA LEU A 74 4.30 17.70 -32.73
C LEU A 74 5.78 17.60 -33.16
N PHE A 75 6.64 17.11 -32.28
CA PHE A 75 8.07 16.89 -32.56
C PHE A 75 8.32 15.56 -33.29
N GLY A 76 7.27 14.84 -33.70
CA GLY A 76 7.39 13.55 -34.40
C GLY A 76 7.68 12.37 -33.48
N VAL A 77 7.60 12.57 -32.16
CA VAL A 77 7.78 11.49 -31.19
C VAL A 77 6.50 10.64 -31.14
N LYS A 78 6.64 9.34 -31.33
CA LYS A 78 5.53 8.38 -31.20
C LYS A 78 5.19 8.20 -29.72
N VAL A 79 4.25 9.01 -29.23
CA VAL A 79 3.73 8.95 -27.86
C VAL A 79 3.28 7.54 -27.48
N SER A 80 2.67 6.80 -28.41
CA SER A 80 2.26 5.41 -28.19
C SER A 80 3.44 4.51 -27.79
N SER A 81 4.60 4.64 -28.44
CA SER A 81 5.80 3.87 -28.12
C SER A 81 6.33 4.16 -26.72
N ILE A 82 6.33 5.44 -26.31
CA ILE A 82 6.75 5.83 -24.96
C ILE A 82 5.81 5.23 -23.92
N ILE A 83 4.49 5.40 -24.10
CA ILE A 83 3.48 4.87 -23.18
C ILE A 83 3.60 3.35 -23.09
N THR A 84 3.70 2.65 -24.22
CA THR A 84 3.86 1.19 -24.24
C THR A 84 5.10 0.77 -23.46
N SER A 85 6.26 1.40 -23.70
CA SER A 85 7.50 1.05 -22.97
C SER A 85 7.36 1.26 -21.46
N LEU A 86 6.76 2.38 -21.04
CA LEU A 86 6.55 2.68 -19.63
C LEU A 86 5.60 1.69 -18.97
N LEU A 87 4.49 1.37 -19.64
CA LEU A 87 3.52 0.39 -19.16
C LEU A 87 4.12 -1.02 -19.09
N THR A 88 4.96 -1.41 -20.05
CA THR A 88 5.66 -2.70 -20.02
C THR A 88 6.62 -2.77 -18.82
N ILE A 89 7.41 -1.73 -18.57
CA ILE A 89 8.30 -1.66 -17.40
C ILE A 89 7.49 -1.71 -16.10
N ALA A 90 6.41 -0.92 -16.02
CA ALA A 90 5.53 -0.91 -14.86
C ALA A 90 4.87 -2.28 -14.61
N ALA A 91 4.46 -2.98 -15.67
CA ALA A 91 3.91 -4.33 -15.58
C ALA A 91 4.96 -5.33 -15.08
N MET A 92 6.20 -5.27 -15.57
CA MET A 92 7.29 -6.10 -15.08
C MET A 92 7.55 -5.88 -13.58
N ILE A 93 7.58 -4.61 -13.15
CA ILE A 93 7.75 -4.26 -11.73
C ILE A 93 6.58 -4.79 -10.90
N ALA A 94 5.34 -4.61 -11.37
CA ALA A 94 4.14 -5.07 -10.67
C ALA A 94 4.16 -6.59 -10.47
N VAL A 95 4.53 -7.36 -11.49
CA VAL A 95 4.66 -8.83 -11.38
C VAL A 95 5.77 -9.21 -10.41
N GLY A 96 6.94 -8.55 -10.47
CA GLY A 96 8.03 -8.79 -9.51
C GLY A 96 7.62 -8.48 -8.07
N PHE A 97 6.81 -7.45 -7.87
CA PHE A 97 6.32 -7.06 -6.55
C PHE A 97 5.39 -8.12 -5.94
N ILE A 98 4.57 -8.81 -6.73
CA ILE A 98 3.71 -9.92 -6.26
C ILE A 98 4.57 -11.02 -5.62
N ALA A 99 5.75 -11.32 -6.18
CA ALA A 99 6.64 -12.34 -5.63
C ALA A 99 7.20 -11.97 -4.25
N VAL A 100 7.47 -10.69 -3.99
CA VAL A 100 8.07 -10.21 -2.73
C VAL A 100 7.00 -9.85 -1.69
N TRP A 101 5.75 -9.64 -2.10
CA TRP A 101 4.65 -9.21 -1.23
C TRP A 101 4.50 -10.06 0.04
N SER A 102 4.60 -11.38 -0.09
CA SER A 102 4.48 -12.30 1.05
C SER A 102 5.61 -12.12 2.08
N VAL A 103 6.85 -11.96 1.62
CA VAL A 103 8.02 -11.75 2.49
C VAL A 103 7.87 -10.42 3.24
N PHE A 104 7.48 -9.37 2.52
CA PHE A 104 7.28 -8.05 3.10
C PHE A 104 6.15 -8.03 4.14
N SER A 105 5.04 -8.73 3.86
CA SER A 105 3.93 -8.87 4.79
C SER A 105 4.34 -9.58 6.08
N ASN A 106 5.09 -10.68 5.99
CA ASN A 106 5.59 -11.41 7.17
C ASN A 106 6.60 -10.57 7.97
N PHE A 107 7.49 -9.85 7.29
CA PHE A 107 8.43 -8.92 7.93
C PHE A 107 7.70 -7.84 8.73
N LEU A 108 6.71 -7.17 8.13
CA LEU A 108 5.90 -6.18 8.84
C LEU A 108 5.16 -6.78 10.04
N CYS A 109 4.61 -8.00 9.89
CA CYS A 109 3.94 -8.67 10.99
C CYS A 109 4.90 -9.03 12.13
N SER A 110 6.12 -9.46 11.82
CA SER A 110 7.18 -9.69 12.82
C SER A 110 7.51 -8.40 13.58
N LEU A 111 7.62 -7.27 12.87
CA LEU A 111 7.81 -5.96 13.49
C LEU A 111 6.63 -5.57 14.41
N LEU A 112 5.39 -5.81 13.96
CA LEU A 112 4.19 -5.56 14.78
C LEU A 112 4.15 -6.43 16.03
N VAL A 113 4.61 -7.69 15.95
CA VAL A 113 4.73 -8.57 17.12
C VAL A 113 5.71 -7.98 18.14
N ILE A 114 6.83 -7.43 17.68
CA ILE A 114 7.81 -6.79 18.58
C ILE A 114 7.22 -5.51 19.20
N LEU A 115 6.64 -4.62 18.37
CA LEU A 115 6.18 -3.30 18.81
C LEU A 115 4.94 -3.35 19.71
N PHE A 116 3.96 -4.18 19.38
CA PHE A 116 2.67 -4.22 20.07
C PHE A 116 2.51 -5.46 20.96
N THR A 117 3.39 -6.46 20.79
CA THR A 117 3.41 -7.70 21.60
C THR A 117 2.01 -8.31 21.80
N PRO A 118 1.25 -8.58 20.71
CA PRO A 118 -0.10 -9.13 20.79
C PRO A 118 -0.11 -10.49 21.50
N TYR A 119 0.97 -11.26 21.37
CA TYR A 119 1.29 -12.47 22.12
C TYR A 119 2.78 -12.46 22.51
N ARG A 120 3.16 -13.29 23.49
CA ARG A 120 4.54 -13.50 23.93
C ARG A 120 4.94 -14.97 23.79
N ILE A 121 6.24 -15.22 23.78
CA ILE A 121 6.78 -16.57 23.95
C ILE A 121 6.24 -17.15 25.27
N GLY A 122 5.77 -18.38 25.21
CA GLY A 122 5.16 -19.09 26.33
C GLY A 122 3.65 -18.89 26.49
N ASP A 123 3.03 -17.97 25.76
CA ASP A 123 1.57 -17.88 25.70
C ASP A 123 0.99 -19.05 24.90
N GLU A 124 -0.23 -19.45 25.26
CA GLU A 124 -0.98 -20.44 24.50
C GLU A 124 -1.95 -19.73 23.56
N ILE A 125 -1.95 -20.12 22.29
CA ILE A 125 -2.76 -19.49 21.25
C ILE A 125 -3.51 -20.52 20.42
N GLU A 126 -4.72 -20.16 20.02
CA GLU A 126 -5.58 -20.95 19.13
C GLU A 126 -5.97 -20.07 17.94
N ILE A 127 -5.61 -20.51 16.74
CA ILE A 127 -6.02 -19.86 15.50
C ILE A 127 -7.36 -20.46 15.08
N THR A 128 -8.41 -19.65 15.13
CA THR A 128 -9.75 -20.08 14.74
C THR A 128 -9.85 -20.08 13.20
N GLU A 129 -10.26 -21.19 12.61
CA GLU A 129 -10.76 -21.17 11.24
C GLU A 129 -12.19 -20.65 11.24
N VAL A 130 -12.49 -19.69 10.38
CA VAL A 130 -13.74 -18.90 10.42
C VAL A 130 -15.00 -19.76 10.14
N VAL A 131 -14.86 -21.03 9.74
CA VAL A 131 -16.02 -21.95 9.58
C VAL A 131 -15.62 -23.41 9.89
N GLY A 132 -16.22 -24.01 10.91
CA GLY A 132 -16.43 -25.47 11.03
C GLY A 132 -15.23 -26.40 11.25
N GLY A 133 -13.98 -25.90 11.26
CA GLY A 133 -12.78 -26.71 11.51
C GLY A 133 -12.35 -26.73 12.98
N THR A 134 -11.69 -27.81 13.41
CA THR A 134 -10.89 -27.82 14.65
C THR A 134 -9.75 -26.81 14.51
N GLY A 135 -9.82 -25.71 15.27
CA GLY A 135 -8.80 -24.68 15.28
C GLY A 135 -7.45 -25.23 15.74
N LEU A 136 -6.36 -24.69 15.18
CA LEU A 136 -5.02 -25.08 15.57
C LEU A 136 -4.65 -24.43 16.89
N ARG A 137 -4.36 -25.22 17.93
CA ARG A 137 -4.01 -24.73 19.27
C ARG A 137 -2.63 -25.20 19.70
N GLY A 138 -1.86 -24.31 20.33
CA GLY A 138 -0.60 -24.67 20.94
C GLY A 138 0.11 -23.53 21.66
N LYS A 139 1.24 -23.84 22.28
CA LYS A 139 2.09 -22.89 23.00
C LYS A 139 3.15 -22.27 22.09
N VAL A 140 3.26 -20.95 22.10
CA VAL A 140 4.30 -20.23 21.33
C VAL A 140 5.67 -20.53 21.90
N VAL A 141 6.55 -21.11 21.09
CA VAL A 141 7.92 -21.45 21.49
C VAL A 141 8.90 -20.37 21.06
N ASP A 142 8.80 -19.92 19.81
CA ASP A 142 9.62 -18.86 19.25
C ASP A 142 8.91 -18.17 18.07
N PHE A 143 9.51 -17.09 17.60
CA PHE A 143 9.14 -16.50 16.32
C PHE A 143 10.36 -15.90 15.64
N ASN A 144 10.34 -15.86 14.32
CA ASN A 144 11.34 -15.18 13.51
C ASN A 144 10.65 -14.20 12.53
N ILE A 145 11.36 -13.77 11.48
CA ILE A 145 10.84 -12.83 10.50
C ILE A 145 9.69 -13.42 9.67
N MET A 146 9.73 -14.71 9.37
CA MET A 146 8.83 -15.38 8.43
C MET A 146 7.72 -16.19 9.10
N TYR A 147 8.02 -16.84 10.22
CA TYR A 147 7.13 -17.76 10.91
C TYR A 147 7.24 -17.66 12.43
N THR A 148 6.16 -18.05 13.09
CA THR A 148 6.07 -18.29 14.53
C THR A 148 5.91 -19.79 14.75
N SER A 149 6.74 -20.38 15.61
CA SER A 149 6.66 -21.80 15.93
C SER A 149 5.82 -22.01 17.18
N ILE A 150 4.87 -22.93 17.07
CA ILE A 150 3.91 -23.28 18.10
C ILE A 150 4.03 -24.77 18.33
N LEU A 151 4.25 -25.15 19.58
CA LEU A 151 4.18 -26.55 19.99
C LEU A 151 2.71 -26.91 20.21
N GLU A 152 2.22 -27.92 19.52
CA GLU A 152 0.83 -28.38 19.61
C GLU A 152 0.43 -28.69 21.06
N SER A 153 -0.74 -28.20 21.47
CA SER A 153 -1.33 -28.46 22.79
C SER A 153 -2.49 -29.45 22.64
N GLY A 154 -2.47 -30.53 23.43
CA GLY A 154 -3.54 -31.52 23.53
C GLY A 154 -3.18 -32.65 24.50
N ASP A 155 -4.10 -33.60 24.71
CA ASP A 155 -3.89 -34.83 25.52
C ASP A 155 -3.01 -35.87 24.80
N LEU A 156 -2.06 -35.39 23.98
CA LEU A 156 -1.06 -36.23 23.33
C LEU A 156 0.18 -36.33 24.22
N PRO A 157 0.85 -37.50 24.26
CA PRO A 157 2.16 -37.64 24.90
C PRO A 157 3.13 -36.59 24.34
N ASP A 158 4.05 -36.08 25.17
CA ASP A 158 5.02 -35.05 24.74
C ASP A 158 5.86 -35.49 23.52
N GLU A 159 6.07 -36.79 23.35
CA GLU A 159 6.79 -37.38 22.22
C GLU A 159 6.05 -37.30 20.88
N GLU A 160 4.72 -37.12 20.91
CA GLU A 160 3.87 -37.04 19.71
C GLU A 160 3.46 -35.61 19.33
N LYS A 161 3.83 -34.61 20.15
CA LYS A 161 3.48 -33.21 19.88
C LYS A 161 4.23 -32.66 18.68
N ALA A 162 3.49 -32.17 17.69
CA ALA A 162 4.10 -31.56 16.51
C ALA A 162 4.57 -30.11 16.80
N LEU A 163 5.71 -29.73 16.22
CA LEU A 163 6.14 -28.34 16.13
C LEU A 163 5.57 -27.70 14.86
N ILE A 164 4.60 -26.82 15.02
CA ILE A 164 3.84 -26.22 13.92
C ILE A 164 4.37 -24.83 13.62
N ARG A 165 4.75 -24.57 12.37
CA ARG A 165 5.29 -23.28 11.92
C ARG A 165 4.25 -22.51 11.12
N ILE A 166 3.87 -21.35 11.61
CA ILE A 166 2.79 -20.55 11.02
C ILE A 166 3.37 -19.25 10.51
N PRO A 167 3.08 -18.85 9.25
CA PRO A 167 3.50 -17.57 8.72
C PRO A 167 2.97 -16.40 9.57
N ASN A 168 3.84 -15.43 9.84
CA ASN A 168 3.53 -14.31 10.74
C ASN A 168 2.31 -13.49 10.29
N ASN A 169 2.09 -13.37 8.98
CA ASN A 169 0.96 -12.63 8.44
C ASN A 169 -0.41 -13.24 8.79
N ILE A 170 -0.49 -14.56 8.98
CA ILE A 170 -1.74 -15.24 9.32
C ILE A 170 -2.28 -14.76 10.67
N PHE A 171 -1.41 -14.42 11.61
CA PHE A 171 -1.82 -13.94 12.93
C PHE A 171 -2.54 -12.59 12.91
N PHE A 172 -2.36 -11.81 11.83
CA PHE A 172 -3.05 -10.53 11.65
C PHE A 172 -4.21 -10.61 10.66
N GLN A 173 -4.41 -11.77 10.03
CA GLN A 173 -5.48 -12.02 9.07
C GLN A 173 -6.63 -12.84 9.65
N LYS A 174 -6.35 -13.69 10.65
CA LYS A 174 -7.34 -14.54 11.32
C LYS A 174 -7.56 -14.10 12.76
N ALA A 175 -8.73 -14.45 13.31
CA ALA A 175 -9.00 -14.29 14.73
C ALA A 175 -8.16 -15.27 15.55
N ILE A 176 -7.59 -14.80 16.66
CA ILE A 176 -6.76 -15.59 17.58
C ILE A 176 -7.36 -15.51 18.96
N LYS A 177 -7.51 -16.66 19.61
CA LYS A 177 -7.70 -16.73 21.07
C LYS A 177 -6.33 -16.88 21.72
N ARG A 178 -6.10 -16.13 22.79
CA ARG A 178 -4.85 -16.14 23.55
C ARG A 178 -5.14 -16.40 25.01
N TRP A 179 -4.40 -17.32 25.61
CA TRP A 179 -4.31 -17.52 27.05
C TRP A 179 -2.90 -17.17 27.54
N LYS A 180 -2.82 -16.38 28.62
CA LYS A 180 -1.54 -16.05 29.25
C LYS A 180 -0.81 -17.33 29.68
N GLY A 181 0.49 -17.40 29.43
CA GLY A 181 1.35 -18.49 29.90
C GLY A 181 1.34 -18.64 31.43
N GLU A 182 1.56 -19.87 31.92
CA GLU A 182 1.49 -20.23 33.35
C GLU A 182 2.46 -19.43 34.22
N GLU A 183 3.69 -19.22 33.74
CA GLU A 183 4.70 -18.44 34.46
C GLU A 183 4.19 -17.03 34.77
N ARG A 184 3.55 -16.38 33.79
CA ARG A 184 3.00 -15.02 33.97
C ARG A 184 1.80 -15.01 34.91
N LYS A 185 0.93 -16.02 34.83
CA LYS A 185 -0.18 -16.20 35.77
C LYS A 185 0.33 -16.34 37.21
N SER A 186 1.43 -17.06 37.41
CA SER A 186 2.04 -17.27 38.74
C SER A 186 2.64 -15.99 39.32
N ILE A 187 3.37 -15.20 38.51
CA ILE A 187 3.97 -13.92 38.92
C ILE A 187 2.88 -12.93 39.30
N GLU A 188 1.85 -12.79 38.47
CA GLU A 188 0.74 -11.86 38.73
C GLU A 188 -0.01 -12.22 40.02
N LYS A 189 -0.28 -13.51 40.25
CA LYS A 189 -0.89 -13.99 41.50
C LYS A 189 -0.02 -13.66 42.72
N HIS A 190 1.30 -13.85 42.64
CA HIS A 190 2.22 -13.52 43.73
C HIS A 190 2.29 -12.00 44.01
N LEU A 191 2.26 -11.17 42.97
CA LEU A 191 2.24 -9.71 43.11
C LEU A 191 0.93 -9.20 43.72
N LEU A 192 -0.20 -9.77 43.32
CA LEU A 192 -1.51 -9.45 43.90
C LEU A 192 -1.57 -9.82 45.39
N ASP A 193 -1.13 -11.02 45.76
CA ASP A 193 -1.08 -11.47 47.15
C ASP A 193 -0.17 -10.58 48.02
N LYS A 194 0.97 -10.16 47.48
CA LYS A 194 1.89 -9.21 48.14
C LYS A 194 1.31 -7.80 48.28
N SER A 195 0.41 -7.38 47.39
CA SER A 195 -0.28 -6.09 47.50
C SER A 195 -1.41 -6.08 48.52
N LEU A 196 -2.09 -7.22 48.70
CA LEU A 196 -3.17 -7.39 49.67
C LEU A 196 -2.66 -7.56 51.11
N THR A 197 -1.45 -8.07 51.30
CA THR A 197 -0.81 -8.23 52.62
C THR A 197 -0.11 -6.96 53.13
N LYS A 198 -0.03 -5.90 52.31
CA LYS A 198 0.64 -4.63 52.63
C LYS A 198 -0.33 -3.47 52.88
N SER A 199 -1.64 -3.73 52.88
CA SER A 199 -2.74 -2.83 53.28
C SER A 199 -3.26 -3.21 54.66
#